data_AF-A0A9X8R284-F1
#
_entry.id   AF-A0A9X8R284-F1
#
_cell.length_a   1.000
_cell.length_b   1.000
_cell.length_c   1.000
_cell.angle_alpha   90.00
_cell.angle_beta   90.00
_cell.angle_gamma   90.00
#
_symmetry.space_group_name_H-M   'P 1'
#
loop_
_entity.id
_entity.type
_entity.pdbx_description
1 polymer ?
#
loop_
_entity_poly.entity_id
_entity_poly.type
_entity_poly.pdbx_seq_one_letter_code
_entity_poly.pdbx_strand_id
1 'polypeptide(L)'
;MVFSGLVNYRHLIATSCAVAVAAGTLAAPAQAAVDPIGAECRAATAAANMGQPIPNIANFLLSSSENAVDNGVLRIYAPEKYKPYITEATDQWANATGGLMRFEYVDQPGYKVVAVREANLGSYVVGRVQGNVNNMELLLNPDILRNGYYESLVMTIAHELGHAMGLAHSCDDALMKDGSNRGKVAKTPQPLDAQVLIQANDLRAARLSTTTATPTPEPTPANNGNVYEWVGERNSTVVEVAPTPVRTTVTWEPETQPSTSQKSTERRTTVVETTIAPEPTPEQPKRVSPLAIILPVAAAAISAIGLGFAFKRSWF
;
A
#
# COMPACT_ATOMS: atom_id res chain seq x y z
N MET A 1 23.85 -55.75 -62.81
CA MET A 1 23.36 -56.33 -61.54
C MET A 1 21.96 -55.80 -61.29
N VAL A 2 21.01 -56.70 -61.18
CA VAL A 2 19.57 -56.48 -60.95
C VAL A 2 19.27 -56.94 -59.53
N PHE A 3 18.58 -56.12 -58.73
CA PHE A 3 17.62 -56.48 -57.67
C PHE A 3 16.83 -55.17 -57.41
N SER A 4 15.60 -54.99 -57.88
CA SER A 4 14.31 -55.59 -57.48
C SER A 4 13.87 -55.25 -56.05
N GLY A 5 12.78 -54.48 -55.96
CA GLY A 5 12.00 -54.18 -54.75
C GLY A 5 10.98 -53.07 -55.05
N LEU A 6 9.92 -53.35 -55.81
CA LEU A 6 8.55 -53.67 -55.36
C LEU A 6 7.71 -52.45 -54.89
N VAL A 7 6.95 -51.93 -55.85
CA VAL A 7 5.53 -51.45 -55.83
C VAL A 7 4.82 -51.48 -54.46
N ASN A 8 4.17 -50.38 -54.03
CA ASN A 8 2.74 -50.10 -54.32
C ASN A 8 2.17 -48.86 -53.60
N TYR A 9 1.42 -48.08 -54.39
CA TYR A 9 0.36 -47.20 -53.93
C TYR A 9 -0.74 -48.01 -53.24
N ARG A 10 -1.26 -47.50 -52.11
CA ARG A 10 -2.70 -47.43 -51.74
C ARG A 10 -2.83 -47.25 -50.23
N HIS A 11 -3.22 -46.05 -49.80
CA HIS A 11 -4.46 -45.78 -49.08
C HIS A 11 -4.39 -44.37 -48.47
N LEU A 12 -5.16 -43.46 -49.07
CA LEU A 12 -5.67 -42.27 -48.43
C LEU A 12 -6.40 -42.68 -47.15
N ILE A 13 -5.83 -42.35 -46.00
CA ILE A 13 -6.60 -42.14 -44.78
C ILE A 13 -6.40 -40.67 -44.42
N ALA A 14 -7.38 -39.86 -44.83
CA ALA A 14 -7.55 -38.51 -44.36
C ALA A 14 -7.83 -38.58 -42.85
N THR A 15 -6.82 -38.34 -42.03
CA THR A 15 -7.03 -38.07 -40.61
C THR A 15 -7.26 -36.58 -40.46
N SER A 16 -8.53 -36.19 -40.54
CA SER A 16 -9.02 -34.90 -40.09
C SER A 16 -8.73 -34.75 -38.59
N CYS A 17 -7.62 -34.09 -38.23
CA CYS A 17 -7.49 -33.51 -36.90
C CYS A 17 -8.48 -32.34 -36.83
N ALA A 18 -9.69 -32.63 -36.36
CA ALA A 18 -10.60 -31.62 -35.84
C ALA A 18 -9.87 -30.92 -34.70
N VAL A 19 -9.34 -29.72 -34.96
CA VAL A 19 -8.92 -28.80 -33.90
C VAL A 19 -10.22 -28.35 -33.24
N ALA A 20 -10.55 -28.99 -32.13
CA ALA A 20 -11.54 -28.48 -31.22
C ALA A 20 -11.07 -27.09 -30.79
N VAL A 21 -11.73 -26.05 -31.30
CA VAL A 21 -11.68 -24.71 -30.72
C VAL A 21 -12.38 -24.84 -29.37
N ALA A 22 -11.64 -25.33 -28.38
CA ALA A 22 -12.01 -25.12 -27.00
C ALA A 22 -11.97 -23.61 -26.80
N ALA A 23 -13.15 -23.01 -26.66
CA ALA A 23 -13.30 -21.71 -26.04
C ALA A 23 -12.87 -21.85 -24.57
N GLY A 24 -11.56 -21.98 -24.38
CA GLY A 24 -10.92 -21.87 -23.09
C GLY A 24 -11.02 -20.41 -22.73
N THR A 25 -11.90 -20.09 -21.78
CA THR A 25 -11.73 -18.90 -20.96
C THR A 25 -10.30 -18.91 -20.46
N LEU A 26 -9.45 -18.03 -21.00
CA LEU A 26 -8.18 -17.69 -20.38
C LEU A 26 -8.56 -17.11 -19.02
N ALA A 27 -8.64 -17.95 -17.99
CA ALA A 27 -8.57 -17.48 -16.64
C ALA A 27 -7.22 -16.77 -16.55
N ALA A 28 -7.26 -15.45 -16.41
CA ALA A 28 -6.05 -14.70 -16.08
C ALA A 28 -5.38 -15.44 -14.90
N PRO A 29 -4.07 -15.72 -14.98
CA PRO A 29 -3.41 -16.38 -13.86
C PRO A 29 -3.69 -15.56 -12.61
N ALA A 30 -4.24 -16.21 -11.58
CA ALA A 30 -4.30 -15.60 -10.26
C ALA A 30 -2.89 -15.13 -9.94
N GLN A 31 -2.70 -13.84 -9.66
CA GLN A 31 -1.37 -13.31 -9.32
C GLN A 31 -0.84 -14.15 -8.16
N ALA A 32 0.24 -14.89 -8.39
CA ALA A 32 0.90 -15.62 -7.33
C ALA A 32 1.41 -14.60 -6.32
N ALA A 33 1.02 -14.74 -5.05
CA ALA A 33 1.48 -13.85 -4.00
C ALA A 33 3.01 -13.87 -3.94
N VAL A 34 3.64 -12.69 -3.93
CA VAL A 34 5.09 -12.55 -3.83
C VAL A 34 5.55 -13.09 -2.48
N ASP A 35 6.64 -13.86 -2.48
CA ASP A 35 7.27 -14.26 -1.22
C ASP A 35 7.91 -13.03 -0.54
N PRO A 36 7.46 -12.62 0.65
CA PRO A 36 7.82 -11.34 1.25
C PRO A 36 9.32 -11.18 1.51
N ILE A 37 10.06 -12.27 1.74
CA ILE A 37 11.52 -12.26 1.91
C ILE A 37 12.25 -12.93 0.73
N GLY A 38 11.56 -13.08 -0.40
CA GLY A 38 12.08 -13.72 -1.61
C GLY A 38 13.08 -12.86 -2.38
N ALA A 39 13.67 -13.44 -3.43
CA ALA A 39 14.61 -12.72 -4.29
C ALA A 39 13.95 -11.56 -5.05
N GLU A 40 12.70 -11.76 -5.48
CA GLU A 40 11.90 -10.73 -6.15
C GLU A 40 11.69 -9.52 -5.24
N CYS A 41 11.29 -9.74 -3.98
CA CYS A 41 11.13 -8.68 -3.00
C CYS A 41 12.43 -7.92 -2.73
N ARG A 42 13.55 -8.64 -2.55
CA ARG A 42 14.86 -7.98 -2.37
C ARG A 42 15.25 -7.11 -3.56
N ALA A 43 15.01 -7.59 -4.79
CA ALA A 43 15.30 -6.84 -6.01
C ALA A 43 14.42 -5.59 -6.14
N ALA A 44 13.11 -5.72 -5.87
CA ALA A 44 12.17 -4.62 -5.88
C ALA A 44 12.50 -3.56 -4.82
N THR A 45 12.76 -3.98 -3.58
CA THR A 45 13.16 -3.07 -2.49
C THR A 45 14.48 -2.36 -2.80
N ALA A 46 15.48 -3.07 -3.33
CA ALA A 46 16.75 -2.45 -3.74
C ALA A 46 16.55 -1.41 -4.86
N ALA A 47 15.74 -1.73 -5.88
CA ALA A 47 15.40 -0.79 -6.94
C ALA A 47 14.69 0.46 -6.37
N ALA A 48 13.70 0.26 -5.49
CA ALA A 48 12.97 1.35 -4.85
C ALA A 48 13.88 2.29 -4.03
N ASN A 49 14.79 1.72 -3.24
CA ASN A 49 15.76 2.50 -2.44
C ASN A 49 16.71 3.33 -3.31
N MET A 50 16.93 2.93 -4.56
CA MET A 50 17.72 3.68 -5.55
C MET A 50 16.86 4.59 -6.43
N GLY A 51 15.55 4.70 -6.17
CA GLY A 51 14.61 5.47 -7.00
C GLY A 51 14.43 4.91 -8.42
N GLN A 52 14.80 3.64 -8.64
CA GLN A 52 14.71 2.97 -9.93
C GLN A 52 13.31 2.41 -10.18
N PRO A 53 12.93 2.15 -11.44
CA PRO A 53 11.70 1.43 -11.75
C PRO A 53 11.64 0.06 -11.06
N ILE A 54 10.46 -0.29 -10.55
CA ILE A 54 10.23 -1.58 -9.91
C ILE A 54 10.16 -2.67 -10.99
N PRO A 55 11.02 -3.70 -10.94
CA PRO A 55 10.93 -4.84 -11.84
C PRO A 55 9.65 -5.62 -11.57
N ASN A 56 9.03 -6.18 -12.61
CA ASN A 56 7.79 -6.98 -12.51
C ASN A 56 6.68 -6.31 -11.69
N ILE A 57 6.49 -4.99 -11.87
CA ILE A 57 5.58 -4.19 -11.04
C ILE A 57 4.16 -4.78 -10.93
N ALA A 58 3.69 -5.50 -11.94
CA ALA A 58 2.37 -6.17 -11.93
C ALA A 58 2.15 -7.12 -10.74
N ASN A 59 3.20 -7.64 -10.11
CA ASN A 59 3.11 -8.49 -8.93
C ASN A 59 2.80 -7.71 -7.63
N PHE A 60 2.92 -6.38 -7.67
CA PHE A 60 2.66 -5.47 -6.56
C PHE A 60 1.39 -4.64 -6.78
N LEU A 61 0.58 -4.97 -7.80
CA LEU A 61 -0.60 -4.21 -8.18
C LEU A 61 -1.86 -5.06 -8.13
N LEU A 62 -2.93 -4.45 -7.66
CA LEU A 62 -4.30 -4.92 -7.85
C LEU A 62 -4.76 -4.60 -9.28
N SER A 63 -5.96 -5.04 -9.64
CA SER A 63 -6.54 -4.71 -10.93
C SER A 63 -6.78 -3.20 -11.07
N SER A 64 -6.85 -2.69 -12.30
CA SER A 64 -7.16 -1.27 -12.54
C SER A 64 -8.55 -0.87 -12.02
N SER A 65 -9.49 -1.82 -11.91
CA SER A 65 -10.79 -1.60 -11.27
C SER A 65 -10.71 -1.46 -9.75
N GLU A 66 -9.56 -1.71 -9.13
CA GLU A 66 -9.32 -1.59 -7.69
C GLU A 66 -8.39 -0.41 -7.36
N ASN A 67 -8.19 0.51 -8.31
CA ASN A 67 -7.37 1.69 -8.12
C ASN A 67 -8.21 2.97 -8.22
N ALA A 68 -8.46 3.61 -7.08
CA ALA A 68 -9.23 4.85 -6.97
C ALA A 68 -8.40 6.12 -7.20
N VAL A 69 -7.11 6.04 -7.49
CA VAL A 69 -6.31 7.22 -7.81
C VAL A 69 -6.77 7.81 -9.15
N ASP A 70 -6.93 9.13 -9.14
CA ASP A 70 -7.32 9.92 -10.30
C ASP A 70 -6.42 11.14 -10.42
N ASN A 71 -5.55 11.16 -11.42
CA ASN A 71 -4.60 12.26 -11.66
C ASN A 71 -3.80 12.67 -10.40
N GLY A 72 -3.31 11.66 -9.67
CA GLY A 72 -2.56 11.84 -8.43
C GLY A 72 -3.38 12.29 -7.22
N VAL A 73 -4.70 12.14 -7.26
CA VAL A 73 -5.61 12.44 -6.15
C VAL A 73 -6.34 11.18 -5.71
N LEU A 74 -6.39 10.93 -4.41
CA LEU A 74 -7.34 10.00 -3.80
C LEU A 74 -8.44 10.80 -3.10
N ARG A 75 -9.70 10.56 -3.49
CA ARG A 75 -10.87 11.22 -2.89
C ARG A 75 -11.49 10.32 -1.83
N ILE A 76 -11.83 10.90 -0.68
CA ILE A 76 -12.27 10.16 0.50
C ILE A 76 -13.56 10.77 1.03
N TYR A 77 -14.62 9.96 1.14
CA TYR A 77 -15.83 10.30 1.88
C TYR A 77 -15.75 9.63 3.25
N ALA A 78 -15.61 10.42 4.33
CA ALA A 78 -15.37 9.88 5.67
C ALA A 78 -16.19 10.57 6.78
N PRO A 79 -16.65 9.83 7.79
CA PRO A 79 -17.19 10.41 9.02
C PRO A 79 -16.15 11.23 9.78
N GLU A 80 -16.58 12.34 10.41
CA GLU A 80 -15.66 13.30 11.03
C GLU A 80 -14.76 12.72 12.12
N LYS A 81 -15.29 11.76 12.89
CA LYS A 81 -14.53 11.05 13.93
C LYS A 81 -13.29 10.31 13.43
N TYR A 82 -13.23 9.96 12.15
CA TYR A 82 -12.09 9.27 11.55
C TYR A 82 -11.12 10.18 10.82
N LYS A 83 -11.52 11.43 10.51
CA LYS A 83 -10.67 12.34 9.72
C LYS A 83 -9.29 12.57 10.33
N PRO A 84 -9.09 12.77 11.65
CA PRO A 84 -7.74 12.93 12.20
C PRO A 84 -6.79 11.77 11.87
N TYR A 85 -7.27 10.53 11.98
CA TYR A 85 -6.49 9.32 11.70
C TYR A 85 -6.22 9.14 10.20
N ILE A 86 -7.23 9.46 9.38
CA ILE A 86 -7.12 9.42 7.93
C ILE A 86 -6.13 10.48 7.46
N THR A 87 -6.21 11.71 7.97
CA THR A 87 -5.27 12.79 7.64
C THR A 87 -3.83 12.34 7.92
N GLU A 88 -3.55 11.80 9.10
CA GLU A 88 -2.20 11.31 9.41
C GLU A 88 -1.76 10.18 8.47
N ALA A 89 -2.63 9.20 8.18
CA ALA A 89 -2.33 8.15 7.22
C ALA A 89 -2.05 8.69 5.81
N THR A 90 -2.82 9.69 5.36
CA THR A 90 -2.63 10.34 4.07
C THR A 90 -1.38 11.22 4.03
N ASP A 91 -1.01 11.87 5.14
CA ASP A 91 0.22 12.64 5.26
C ASP A 91 1.45 11.74 5.14
N GLN A 92 1.39 10.53 5.69
CA GLN A 92 2.44 9.53 5.53
C GLN A 92 2.64 9.15 4.06
N TRP A 93 1.57 8.94 3.29
CA TRP A 93 1.64 8.66 1.85
C TRP A 93 2.08 9.87 1.03
N ALA A 94 1.58 11.07 1.34
CA ALA A 94 2.00 12.30 0.70
C ALA A 94 3.51 12.50 0.91
N ASN A 95 4.01 12.33 2.14
CA ASN A 95 5.43 12.44 2.45
C ASN A 95 6.26 11.37 1.73
N ALA A 96 5.85 10.09 1.78
CA ALA A 96 6.57 9.00 1.15
C ALA A 96 6.68 9.14 -0.38
N THR A 97 5.69 9.77 -1.01
CA THR A 97 5.70 10.06 -2.45
C THR A 97 6.33 11.42 -2.81
N GLY A 98 6.86 12.17 -1.84
CA GLY A 98 7.43 13.49 -2.06
C GLY A 98 6.39 14.54 -2.49
N GLY A 99 5.15 14.41 -2.03
CA GLY A 99 4.02 15.28 -2.33
C GLY A 99 3.36 15.04 -3.70
N LEU A 100 3.70 13.94 -4.38
CA LEU A 100 3.11 13.59 -5.67
C LEU A 100 1.67 13.08 -5.53
N MET A 101 1.36 12.38 -4.44
CA MET A 101 -0.02 12.06 -4.08
C MET A 101 -0.68 13.21 -3.30
N ARG A 102 -1.95 13.46 -3.62
CA ARG A 102 -2.83 14.38 -2.91
C ARG A 102 -4.08 13.66 -2.44
N PHE A 103 -4.70 14.22 -1.42
CA PHE A 103 -5.86 13.64 -0.76
C PHE A 103 -6.92 14.71 -0.57
N GLU A 104 -8.17 14.39 -0.89
CA GLU A 104 -9.29 15.33 -0.84
C GLU A 104 -10.47 14.67 -0.11
N TYR A 105 -11.00 15.34 0.90
CA TYR A 105 -12.30 14.95 1.46
C TYR A 105 -13.42 15.44 0.55
N VAL A 106 -14.39 14.57 0.31
CA VAL A 106 -15.60 14.87 -0.48
C VAL A 106 -16.85 14.59 0.35
N ASP A 107 -17.97 15.20 -0.04
CA ASP A 107 -19.21 15.15 0.74
C ASP A 107 -20.10 13.93 0.45
N GLN A 108 -19.79 13.15 -0.59
CA GLN A 108 -20.58 11.99 -0.99
C GLN A 108 -19.73 10.86 -1.59
N PRO A 109 -20.14 9.59 -1.45
CA PRO A 109 -19.51 8.47 -2.13
C PRO A 109 -19.75 8.54 -3.65
N GLY A 110 -18.93 7.84 -4.43
CA GLY A 110 -19.05 7.81 -5.89
C GLY A 110 -17.90 7.12 -6.61
N TYR A 111 -17.81 7.35 -7.92
CA TYR A 111 -16.72 6.82 -8.75
C TYR A 111 -15.36 7.37 -8.28
N LYS A 112 -14.40 6.46 -8.04
CA LYS A 112 -13.07 6.74 -7.50
C LYS A 112 -13.09 7.54 -6.19
N VAL A 113 -14.09 7.26 -5.34
CA VAL A 113 -14.16 7.77 -3.98
C VAL A 113 -14.09 6.59 -3.02
N VAL A 114 -13.18 6.66 -2.06
CA VAL A 114 -13.11 5.70 -0.95
C VAL A 114 -14.13 6.13 0.11
N ALA A 115 -15.17 5.33 0.32
CA ALA A 115 -16.14 5.56 1.37
C ALA A 115 -15.71 4.87 2.67
N VAL A 116 -15.46 5.63 3.72
CA VAL A 116 -15.10 5.09 5.03
C VAL A 116 -16.36 4.71 5.79
N ARG A 117 -16.47 3.45 6.21
CA ARG A 117 -17.61 2.91 6.94
C ARG A 117 -17.17 2.09 8.14
N GLU A 118 -18.03 2.00 9.14
CA GLU A 118 -17.86 1.03 10.22
C GLU A 118 -18.44 -0.32 9.80
N ALA A 119 -17.73 -1.39 10.12
CA ALA A 119 -18.24 -2.75 9.99
C ALA A 119 -17.73 -3.61 11.15
N ASN A 120 -18.55 -4.56 11.59
CA ASN A 120 -18.06 -5.60 12.50
C ASN A 120 -17.26 -6.62 11.69
N LEU A 121 -15.93 -6.52 11.80
CA LEU A 121 -14.99 -7.38 11.08
C LEU A 121 -14.52 -8.57 11.94
N GLY A 122 -15.07 -8.75 13.15
CA GLY A 122 -14.57 -9.72 14.13
C GLY A 122 -13.44 -9.17 15.00
N SER A 123 -12.88 -10.00 15.88
CA SER A 123 -12.01 -9.53 16.97
C SER A 123 -10.58 -9.16 16.56
N TYR A 124 -10.12 -9.58 15.38
CA TYR A 124 -8.71 -9.49 15.00
C TYR A 124 -8.44 -8.52 13.85
N VAL A 125 -9.50 -7.93 13.30
CA VAL A 125 -9.45 -7.17 12.05
C VAL A 125 -9.70 -5.72 12.37
N VAL A 126 -8.71 -4.88 12.11
CA VAL A 126 -8.79 -3.44 12.36
C VAL A 126 -9.52 -2.74 11.22
N GLY A 127 -9.23 -3.13 9.98
CA GLY A 127 -9.84 -2.56 8.79
C GLY A 127 -9.72 -3.48 7.59
N ARG A 128 -10.41 -3.10 6.50
CA ARG A 128 -10.40 -3.80 5.22
C ARG A 128 -10.86 -2.88 4.09
N VAL A 129 -10.17 -2.87 2.97
CA VAL A 129 -10.72 -2.35 1.70
C VAL A 129 -11.50 -3.41 0.94
N GLN A 130 -12.63 -3.01 0.37
CA GLN A 130 -13.41 -3.83 -0.55
C GLN A 130 -14.05 -3.01 -1.67
N GLY A 131 -14.67 -3.71 -2.62
CA GLY A 131 -15.36 -3.11 -3.76
C GLY A 131 -14.43 -2.86 -4.94
N ASN A 132 -14.85 -1.96 -5.82
CA ASN A 132 -14.08 -1.49 -6.97
C ASN A 132 -14.25 0.03 -7.11
N VAL A 133 -13.68 0.62 -8.16
CA VAL A 133 -13.75 2.07 -8.42
C VAL A 133 -15.17 2.67 -8.38
N ASN A 134 -16.24 1.90 -8.53
CA ASN A 134 -17.61 2.43 -8.46
C ASN A 134 -18.20 2.44 -7.04
N ASN A 135 -17.65 1.67 -6.11
CA ASN A 135 -18.21 1.43 -4.78
C ASN A 135 -17.13 1.04 -3.75
N MET A 136 -15.96 1.69 -3.81
CA MET A 136 -14.82 1.35 -2.98
C MET A 136 -15.08 1.76 -1.52
N GLU A 137 -14.86 0.83 -0.60
CA GLU A 137 -15.10 1.05 0.82
C GLU A 137 -13.87 0.73 1.65
N LEU A 138 -13.53 1.63 2.57
CA LEU A 138 -12.64 1.34 3.69
C LEU A 138 -13.52 1.02 4.90
N LEU A 139 -13.59 -0.26 5.25
CA LEU A 139 -14.29 -0.73 6.43
C LEU A 139 -13.36 -0.65 7.63
N LEU A 140 -13.81 -0.05 8.72
CA LEU A 140 -13.08 0.05 9.99
C LEU A 140 -13.87 -0.63 11.10
N ASN A 141 -13.17 -1.38 11.94
CA ASN A 141 -13.76 -1.96 13.12
C ASN A 141 -13.95 -0.85 14.19
N PRO A 142 -15.20 -0.54 14.60
CA PRO A 142 -15.47 0.55 15.53
C PRO A 142 -14.80 0.36 16.90
N ASP A 143 -14.51 -0.89 17.28
CA ASP A 143 -13.92 -1.24 18.56
C ASP A 143 -12.51 -0.66 18.73
N ILE A 144 -11.76 -0.55 17.63
CA ILE A 144 -10.39 -0.03 17.63
C ILE A 144 -10.37 1.44 18.03
N LEU A 145 -11.31 2.22 17.49
CA LEU A 145 -11.47 3.63 17.86
C LEU A 145 -11.90 3.76 19.32
N ARG A 146 -12.88 2.96 19.77
CA ARG A 146 -13.39 3.03 21.16
C ARG A 146 -12.33 2.68 22.20
N ASN A 147 -11.41 1.78 21.86
CA ASN A 147 -10.34 1.34 22.76
C ASN A 147 -9.11 2.26 22.73
N GLY A 148 -9.09 3.29 21.89
CA GLY A 148 -8.02 4.29 21.85
C GLY A 148 -6.72 3.82 21.21
N TYR A 149 -6.75 2.80 20.35
CA TYR A 149 -5.56 2.28 19.66
C TYR A 149 -5.17 3.16 18.46
N TYR A 150 -4.68 4.37 18.75
CA TYR A 150 -4.40 5.40 17.76
C TYR A 150 -3.39 4.94 16.67
N GLU A 151 -2.19 4.51 17.08
CA GLU A 151 -1.15 4.09 16.13
C GLU A 151 -1.60 2.93 15.24
N SER A 152 -2.30 1.95 15.82
CA SER A 152 -2.82 0.80 15.07
C SER A 152 -3.87 1.24 14.05
N LEU A 153 -4.75 2.17 14.42
CA LEU A 153 -5.76 2.69 13.51
C LEU A 153 -5.14 3.47 12.35
N VAL A 154 -4.16 4.36 12.63
CA VAL A 154 -3.46 5.11 11.57
C VAL A 154 -2.71 4.17 10.63
N MET A 155 -1.92 3.23 11.19
CA MET A 155 -1.16 2.27 10.38
C MET A 155 -2.09 1.43 9.50
N THR A 156 -3.19 0.91 10.05
CA THR A 156 -4.16 0.15 9.27
C THR A 156 -4.83 1.02 8.21
N ILE A 157 -5.27 2.23 8.53
CA ILE A 157 -5.84 3.14 7.51
C ILE A 157 -4.81 3.38 6.39
N ALA A 158 -3.54 3.60 6.72
CA ALA A 158 -2.49 3.79 5.72
C ALA A 158 -2.33 2.55 4.82
N HIS A 159 -2.26 1.35 5.41
CA HIS A 159 -2.17 0.08 4.67
C HIS A 159 -3.37 -0.09 3.72
N GLU A 160 -4.57 0.05 4.27
CA GLU A 160 -5.81 -0.13 3.52
C GLU A 160 -5.97 0.93 2.42
N LEU A 161 -5.59 2.19 2.66
CA LEU A 161 -5.56 3.20 1.60
C LEU A 161 -4.54 2.84 0.50
N GLY A 162 -3.45 2.13 0.81
CA GLY A 162 -2.56 1.57 -0.20
C GLY A 162 -3.29 0.61 -1.16
N HIS A 163 -4.15 -0.27 -0.62
CA HIS A 163 -5.03 -1.11 -1.45
C HIS A 163 -6.02 -0.29 -2.27
N ALA A 164 -6.64 0.74 -1.68
CA ALA A 164 -7.53 1.64 -2.42
C ALA A 164 -6.82 2.40 -3.55
N MET A 165 -5.51 2.60 -3.43
CA MET A 165 -4.67 3.19 -4.46
C MET A 165 -4.09 2.16 -5.46
N GLY A 166 -4.54 0.90 -5.38
CA GLY A 166 -4.22 -0.16 -6.33
C GLY A 166 -2.99 -1.00 -5.98
N LEU A 167 -2.43 -0.90 -4.77
CA LEU A 167 -1.28 -1.71 -4.38
C LEU A 167 -1.73 -3.07 -3.85
N ALA A 168 -1.10 -4.14 -4.30
CA ALA A 168 -1.27 -5.47 -3.72
C ALA A 168 -0.39 -5.64 -2.47
N HIS A 169 -0.58 -6.74 -1.75
CA HIS A 169 0.36 -7.11 -0.69
C HIS A 169 1.78 -7.28 -1.24
N SER A 170 2.77 -6.84 -0.49
CA SER A 170 4.17 -6.76 -0.93
C SER A 170 5.14 -7.40 0.08
N CYS A 171 6.30 -6.78 0.22
CA CYS A 171 7.52 -7.36 0.76
C CYS A 171 7.71 -7.11 2.24
N ASP A 172 8.62 -7.88 2.83
CA ASP A 172 9.18 -7.62 4.14
C ASP A 172 9.64 -6.17 4.29
N ASP A 173 9.46 -5.64 5.50
CA ASP A 173 9.74 -4.24 5.87
C ASP A 173 8.94 -3.21 5.05
N ALA A 174 7.96 -3.57 4.22
CA ALA A 174 7.05 -2.62 3.57
C ALA A 174 5.75 -2.42 4.38
N LEU A 175 5.05 -1.30 4.16
CA LEU A 175 3.72 -1.10 4.77
C LEU A 175 2.71 -2.08 4.17
N MET A 176 2.78 -2.31 2.85
CA MET A 176 1.85 -3.20 2.15
C MET A 176 2.15 -4.69 2.38
N LYS A 177 3.03 -5.05 3.33
CA LYS A 177 3.29 -6.44 3.70
C LYS A 177 2.04 -7.08 4.32
N ASP A 178 1.68 -8.26 3.85
CA ASP A 178 0.58 -9.04 4.44
C ASP A 178 0.89 -9.40 5.90
N GLY A 179 0.05 -8.96 6.85
CA GLY A 179 0.24 -9.22 8.28
C GLY A 179 0.32 -10.71 8.66
N SER A 180 -0.16 -11.63 7.82
CA SER A 180 -0.29 -13.07 8.12
C SER A 180 0.93 -13.90 7.80
N ASN A 181 1.80 -13.41 6.90
CA ASN A 181 2.94 -14.17 6.42
C ASN A 181 4.22 -13.80 7.20
N ARG A 182 5.32 -14.48 6.90
CA ARG A 182 6.62 -14.22 7.54
C ARG A 182 7.18 -12.84 7.19
N GLY A 183 8.05 -12.32 8.05
CA GLY A 183 8.66 -11.00 7.89
C GLY A 183 8.02 -9.93 8.79
N LYS A 184 8.63 -8.76 8.77
CA LYS A 184 8.28 -7.54 9.48
C LYS A 184 7.32 -6.69 8.65
N VAL A 185 6.40 -6.03 9.33
CA VAL A 185 5.49 -5.03 8.76
C VAL A 185 6.03 -3.66 9.16
N ALA A 186 6.20 -2.74 8.20
CA ALA A 186 6.48 -1.35 8.54
C ALA A 186 5.21 -0.62 9.00
N LYS A 187 5.37 0.35 9.90
CA LYS A 187 4.25 1.14 10.41
C LYS A 187 3.82 2.29 9.49
N THR A 188 4.65 2.65 8.52
CA THR A 188 4.43 3.76 7.58
C THR A 188 4.89 3.35 6.19
N PRO A 189 4.41 4.02 5.11
CA PRO A 189 4.81 3.69 3.74
C PRO A 189 6.33 3.81 3.56
N GLN A 190 6.92 2.79 2.94
CA GLN A 190 8.35 2.71 2.68
C GLN A 190 8.69 3.01 1.21
N PRO A 191 9.99 3.13 0.84
CA PRO A 191 10.37 3.44 -0.54
C PRO A 191 9.76 2.50 -1.58
N LEU A 192 9.63 1.20 -1.28
CA LEU A 192 8.96 0.26 -2.17
C LEU A 192 7.49 0.62 -2.40
N ASP A 193 6.73 0.87 -1.33
CA ASP A 193 5.32 1.24 -1.41
C ASP A 193 5.14 2.51 -2.25
N ALA A 194 5.93 3.55 -1.96
CA ALA A 194 5.89 4.82 -2.66
C ALA A 194 6.27 4.67 -4.14
N GLN A 195 7.31 3.93 -4.47
CA GLN A 195 7.78 3.80 -5.85
C GLN A 195 6.82 2.96 -6.71
N VAL A 196 6.22 1.91 -6.16
CA VAL A 196 5.13 1.17 -6.83
C VAL A 196 3.97 2.12 -7.13
N LEU A 197 3.54 2.90 -6.15
CA LEU A 197 2.45 3.86 -6.30
C LEU A 197 2.75 4.94 -7.36
N ILE A 198 3.96 5.51 -7.33
CA ILE A 198 4.43 6.52 -8.28
C ILE A 198 4.43 5.98 -9.71
N GLN A 199 4.99 4.78 -9.90
CA GLN A 199 5.12 4.18 -11.23
C GLN A 199 3.77 3.72 -11.78
N ALA A 200 2.91 3.12 -10.96
CA ALA A 200 1.63 2.57 -11.40
C ALA A 200 0.62 3.65 -11.82
N ASN A 201 0.72 4.84 -11.23
CA ASN A 201 -0.22 5.94 -11.47
C ASN A 201 0.39 7.09 -12.27
N ASP A 202 1.62 6.91 -12.78
CA ASP A 202 2.40 7.94 -13.48
C ASP A 202 2.34 9.31 -12.78
N LEU A 203 2.56 9.30 -11.46
CA LEU A 203 2.30 10.46 -10.62
C LEU A 203 3.17 11.66 -10.98
N ARG A 204 4.36 11.39 -11.54
CA ARG A 204 5.26 12.43 -12.03
C ARG A 204 4.64 13.17 -13.22
N ALA A 205 4.02 12.47 -14.17
CA ALA A 205 3.32 13.11 -15.27
C ALA A 205 2.05 13.83 -14.80
N ALA A 206 1.26 13.21 -13.91
CA ALA A 206 0.05 13.82 -13.34
C ALA A 206 0.33 15.19 -12.68
N ARG A 207 1.47 15.32 -11.98
CA ARG A 207 1.87 16.58 -11.35
C ARG A 207 2.19 17.69 -12.36
N LEU A 208 2.78 17.35 -13.50
CA LEU A 208 3.08 18.31 -14.57
C LEU A 208 1.80 18.82 -15.23
N SER A 209 0.83 17.93 -15.46
CA SER A 209 -0.48 18.28 -16.02
C SER A 209 -1.30 19.19 -15.10
N THR A 210 -1.22 18.99 -13.79
CA THR A 210 -1.94 19.83 -12.80
C THR A 210 -1.29 21.19 -12.57
N THR A 211 0.04 21.31 -12.72
CA THR A 211 0.75 22.59 -12.54
C THR A 211 0.53 23.54 -13.73
N THR A 212 0.23 23.00 -14.92
CA THR A 212 -0.04 23.80 -16.13
C THR A 212 -1.45 24.41 -16.13
N ALA A 213 -2.34 23.98 -15.23
CA ALA A 213 -3.74 24.39 -15.17
C ALA A 213 -4.05 25.45 -14.10
N THR A 214 -3.09 26.29 -13.70
CA THR A 214 -3.43 27.52 -12.94
C THR A 214 -3.99 28.56 -13.93
N PRO A 215 -5.28 28.91 -13.89
CA PRO A 215 -5.77 30.03 -14.68
C PRO A 215 -5.03 31.29 -14.19
N THR A 216 -4.38 31.99 -15.12
CA THR A 216 -3.96 33.37 -14.87
C THR A 216 -5.22 34.14 -14.47
N PRO A 217 -5.25 34.86 -13.32
CA PRO A 217 -6.40 35.67 -12.98
C PRO A 217 -6.64 36.66 -14.13
N GLU A 218 -7.85 36.60 -14.69
CA GLU A 218 -8.31 37.53 -15.71
C GLU A 218 -8.21 38.95 -15.12
N PRO A 219 -7.56 39.91 -15.78
CA PRO A 219 -7.47 41.27 -15.26
C PRO A 219 -8.89 41.85 -15.20
N THR A 220 -9.37 42.10 -13.98
CA THR A 220 -10.63 42.80 -13.72
C THR A 220 -10.64 44.12 -14.51
N PRO A 221 -11.67 44.39 -15.34
CA PRO A 221 -11.80 45.69 -15.99
C PRO A 221 -11.94 46.79 -14.94
N ALA A 222 -11.14 47.84 -15.07
CA ALA A 222 -11.23 49.02 -14.23
C ALA A 222 -12.64 49.61 -14.32
N ASN A 223 -13.38 49.56 -13.21
CA ASN A 223 -14.70 50.17 -13.11
C ASN A 223 -14.52 51.68 -12.88
N ASN A 224 -14.80 52.45 -13.92
CA ASN A 224 -14.80 53.91 -13.88
C ASN A 224 -16.09 54.39 -13.22
N GLY A 225 -15.98 54.92 -12.00
CA GLY A 225 -16.88 55.92 -11.43
C GLY A 225 -18.29 55.44 -11.08
N ASN A 226 -18.62 55.50 -9.80
CA ASN A 226 -19.59 56.48 -9.30
C ASN A 226 -19.54 56.52 -7.76
N VAL A 227 -19.21 57.72 -7.29
CA VAL A 227 -19.12 58.13 -5.89
C VAL A 227 -20.51 58.16 -5.27
N TYR A 228 -20.69 57.51 -4.12
CA TYR A 228 -21.61 57.98 -3.10
C TYR A 228 -20.87 58.04 -1.76
N GLU A 229 -20.62 59.27 -1.36
CA GLU A 229 -20.14 59.71 -0.06
C GLU A 229 -21.18 59.37 1.02
N TRP A 230 -20.76 58.63 2.05
CA TRP A 230 -21.40 58.63 3.36
C TRP A 230 -20.33 58.71 4.44
N VAL A 231 -20.43 59.80 5.20
CA VAL A 231 -19.58 60.22 6.31
C VAL A 231 -19.93 59.41 7.56
N GLY A 232 -18.92 58.90 8.27
CA GLY A 232 -19.09 58.20 9.54
C GLY A 232 -17.77 57.77 10.18
N GLU A 233 -17.20 58.66 10.99
CA GLU A 233 -15.98 58.59 11.80
C GLU A 233 -15.64 57.23 12.46
N ARG A 234 -14.36 56.80 12.34
CA ARG A 234 -13.36 56.78 13.43
C ARG A 234 -12.07 56.03 13.04
N ASN A 235 -11.01 56.81 12.91
CA ASN A 235 -9.67 56.62 13.49
C ASN A 235 -9.22 55.16 13.82
N SER A 236 -8.30 54.60 13.02
CA SER A 236 -7.04 54.05 13.54
C SER A 236 -6.03 53.87 12.42
N THR A 237 -4.86 54.44 12.69
CA THR A 237 -3.68 54.60 11.85
C THR A 237 -3.01 53.28 11.52
N VAL A 238 -2.50 53.21 10.29
CA VAL A 238 -1.64 52.18 9.69
C VAL A 238 -0.29 52.09 10.41
N VAL A 239 0.22 50.87 10.63
CA VAL A 239 1.65 50.55 10.43
C VAL A 239 1.77 49.13 9.85
N GLU A 240 1.97 49.05 8.54
CA GLU A 240 2.40 47.85 7.83
C GLU A 240 3.93 47.76 7.94
N VAL A 241 4.45 46.79 8.72
CA VAL A 241 5.88 46.53 8.81
C VAL A 241 6.24 45.46 7.79
N ALA A 242 6.97 45.85 6.75
CA ALA A 242 7.59 44.93 5.79
C ALA A 242 8.63 44.02 6.50
N PRO A 243 8.68 42.71 6.22
CA PRO A 243 9.70 41.85 6.81
C PRO A 243 11.07 42.07 6.14
N THR A 244 12.04 42.50 6.93
CA THR A 244 13.47 42.56 6.57
C THR A 244 14.02 41.13 6.41
N PRO A 245 14.80 40.81 5.36
CA PRO A 245 15.44 39.50 5.23
C PRO A 245 16.57 39.34 6.26
N VAL A 246 16.41 38.39 7.19
CA VAL A 246 17.47 38.01 8.13
C VAL A 246 18.49 37.14 7.40
N ARG A 247 19.72 37.64 7.32
CA ARG A 247 20.89 36.97 6.73
C ARG A 247 21.55 36.12 7.81
N THR A 248 21.38 34.80 7.77
CA THR A 248 22.07 33.88 8.68
C THR A 248 23.52 33.70 8.23
N THR A 249 24.47 34.30 8.94
CA THR A 249 25.91 34.01 8.81
C THR A 249 26.26 32.78 9.64
N VAL A 250 26.74 31.73 8.98
CA VAL A 250 27.33 30.54 9.63
C VAL A 250 28.75 30.88 10.06
N THR A 251 28.98 30.97 11.37
CA THR A 251 30.33 31.05 11.95
C THR A 251 30.81 29.62 12.24
N TRP A 252 31.89 29.21 11.58
CA TRP A 252 32.59 27.96 11.88
C TRP A 252 33.59 28.22 13.01
N GLU A 253 33.46 27.48 14.11
CA GLU A 253 34.47 27.42 15.18
C GLU A 253 35.49 26.32 14.83
N PRO A 254 36.80 26.60 14.89
CA PRO A 254 37.82 25.67 14.42
C PRO A 254 38.09 24.54 15.43
N GLU A 255 38.29 23.36 14.84
CA GLU A 255 38.69 22.09 15.42
C GLU A 255 40.05 22.20 16.15
N THR A 256 40.09 21.78 17.42
CA THR A 256 41.33 21.59 18.19
C THR A 256 41.53 20.11 18.55
N GLN A 257 42.54 19.52 17.92
CA GLN A 257 43.34 18.39 18.41
C GLN A 257 44.83 18.78 18.28
N PRO A 258 45.80 18.10 18.92
CA PRO A 258 45.75 17.10 20.00
C PRO A 258 46.73 17.43 21.15
N SER A 259 46.65 16.72 22.30
CA SER A 259 47.85 16.50 23.12
C SER A 259 47.74 15.26 24.01
N THR A 260 48.72 14.38 23.83
CA THR A 260 49.09 13.22 24.63
C THR A 260 49.57 13.59 26.03
N SER A 261 49.11 12.87 27.06
CA SER A 261 49.96 12.54 28.21
C SER A 261 49.49 11.25 28.88
N GLN A 262 50.38 10.25 28.87
CA GLN A 262 50.27 9.01 29.63
C GLN A 262 50.34 9.28 31.13
N LYS A 263 49.50 8.61 31.92
CA LYS A 263 49.86 8.20 33.28
C LYS A 263 49.22 6.85 33.60
N SER A 264 50.09 5.91 33.93
CA SER A 264 49.81 4.53 34.36
C SER A 264 49.13 4.51 35.73
N THR A 265 48.00 3.80 35.84
CA THR A 265 47.56 3.18 37.09
C THR A 265 46.77 1.89 36.79
N GLU A 266 47.44 0.78 37.05
CA GLU A 266 46.91 -0.40 37.75
C GLU A 266 45.68 -1.16 37.21
N ARG A 267 46.01 -2.39 36.82
CA ARG A 267 45.17 -3.51 36.43
C ARG A 267 44.20 -3.91 37.55
N ARG A 268 42.89 -3.78 37.32
CA ARG A 268 41.87 -4.62 37.97
C ARG A 268 40.90 -5.17 36.94
N THR A 269 41.17 -6.40 36.53
CA THR A 269 40.27 -7.20 35.71
C THR A 269 39.09 -7.62 36.56
N THR A 270 37.92 -7.03 36.35
CA THR A 270 36.66 -7.59 36.87
C THR A 270 36.17 -8.61 35.86
N VAL A 271 36.47 -9.88 36.13
CA VAL A 271 35.84 -11.02 35.45
C VAL A 271 34.40 -11.07 35.96
N VAL A 272 33.42 -10.75 35.10
CA VAL A 272 32.02 -11.06 35.37
C VAL A 272 31.82 -12.52 34.98
N GLU A 273 31.88 -13.39 35.99
CA GLU A 273 31.49 -14.78 35.89
C GLU A 273 29.97 -14.84 35.69
N THR A 274 29.53 -15.05 34.44
CA THR A 274 28.14 -15.34 34.14
C THR A 274 27.94 -16.84 34.27
N THR A 275 27.41 -17.28 35.41
CA THR A 275 26.95 -18.67 35.62
C THR A 275 25.79 -18.94 34.66
N ILE A 276 26.05 -19.74 33.63
CA ILE A 276 25.02 -20.29 32.74
C ILE A 276 24.29 -21.39 33.52
N ALA A 277 23.00 -21.19 33.77
CA ALA A 277 22.11 -22.24 34.26
C ALA A 277 21.92 -23.33 33.19
N PRO A 278 21.86 -24.62 33.56
CA PRO A 278 21.64 -25.68 32.58
C PRO A 278 20.26 -25.57 31.92
N GLU A 279 20.26 -25.75 30.61
CA GLU A 279 19.12 -25.78 29.71
C GLU A 279 18.12 -26.90 30.10
N PRO A 280 16.79 -26.65 30.10
CA PRO A 280 15.81 -27.71 30.34
C PRO A 280 15.75 -28.67 29.15
N THR A 281 15.94 -29.95 29.43
CA THR A 281 15.76 -31.07 28.50
C THR A 281 14.41 -31.01 27.78
N PRO A 282 14.34 -31.17 26.44
CA PRO A 282 13.08 -31.21 25.72
C PRO A 282 12.28 -32.47 26.07
N GLU A 283 11.06 -32.30 26.58
CA GLU A 283 10.09 -33.39 26.76
C GLU A 283 9.69 -34.00 25.41
N GLN A 284 9.73 -35.33 25.33
CA GLN A 284 9.20 -36.08 24.19
C GLN A 284 7.67 -35.87 24.05
N PRO A 285 7.15 -35.63 22.84
CA PRO A 285 5.71 -35.59 22.63
C PRO A 285 5.10 -36.98 22.88
N LYS A 286 4.11 -37.04 23.79
CA LYS A 286 3.26 -38.21 24.01
C LYS A 286 2.64 -38.66 22.68
N ARG A 287 2.96 -39.89 22.26
CA ARG A 287 2.25 -40.60 21.19
C ARG A 287 0.77 -40.72 21.57
N VAL A 288 -0.10 -40.12 20.76
CA VAL A 288 -1.53 -40.42 20.77
C VAL A 288 -1.77 -41.51 19.75
N SER A 289 -2.35 -42.63 20.18
CA SER A 289 -2.68 -43.79 19.32
C SER A 289 -3.70 -43.41 18.24
N PRO A 290 -3.56 -43.87 16.99
CA PRO A 290 -4.56 -43.66 15.95
C PRO A 290 -5.60 -44.78 16.02
N LEU A 291 -6.69 -44.58 16.76
CA LEU A 291 -7.87 -45.46 16.69
C LEU A 291 -9.08 -44.74 17.31
N ALA A 292 -9.79 -43.97 16.48
CA ALA A 292 -11.25 -43.74 16.54
C ALA A 292 -11.63 -42.56 15.62
N ILE A 293 -11.75 -42.82 14.32
CA ILE A 293 -12.63 -42.00 13.46
C ILE A 293 -13.69 -42.97 12.92
N ILE A 294 -14.81 -43.04 13.62
CA ILE A 294 -16.04 -43.65 13.13
C ILE A 294 -16.81 -42.54 12.42
N LEU A 295 -16.96 -42.67 11.10
CA LEU A 295 -17.94 -41.94 10.30
C LEU A 295 -19.36 -42.21 10.81
N PRO A 296 -20.29 -41.27 10.57
CA PRO A 296 -21.49 -41.68 9.86
C PRO A 296 -21.68 -40.88 8.57
N VAL A 297 -21.84 -41.66 7.51
CA VAL A 297 -22.48 -41.29 6.26
C VAL A 297 -23.94 -40.91 6.56
N ALA A 298 -24.37 -39.74 6.12
CA ALA A 298 -25.78 -39.48 5.85
C ALA A 298 -25.89 -38.62 4.59
N ALA A 299 -26.56 -39.19 3.60
CA ALA A 299 -26.84 -38.63 2.30
C ALA A 299 -27.90 -37.53 2.38
N ALA A 300 -27.72 -36.48 1.58
CA ALA A 300 -28.82 -35.73 0.98
C ALA A 300 -28.33 -35.12 -0.35
N ALA A 301 -28.72 -35.77 -1.44
CA ALA A 301 -28.77 -35.14 -2.75
C ALA A 301 -30.06 -34.31 -2.81
N ILE A 302 -30.00 -33.09 -3.34
CA ILE A 302 -31.00 -32.48 -4.25
C ILE A 302 -30.34 -31.27 -4.95
N SER A 303 -30.31 -31.42 -6.28
CA SER A 303 -30.40 -30.45 -7.38
C SER A 303 -29.67 -29.10 -7.36
N ALA A 304 -28.85 -28.98 -8.41
CA ALA A 304 -28.38 -27.77 -9.06
C ALA A 304 -29.45 -26.67 -9.26
N ILE A 305 -29.02 -25.41 -9.10
CA ILE A 305 -29.17 -24.30 -10.06
C ILE A 305 -28.00 -23.35 -9.77
N GLY A 306 -27.28 -22.99 -10.82
CA GLY A 306 -26.07 -22.18 -10.74
C GLY A 306 -26.34 -20.71 -10.44
N LEU A 307 -25.38 -20.09 -9.77
CA LEU A 307 -25.02 -18.68 -9.90
C LEU A 307 -23.57 -18.57 -9.41
N GLY A 308 -22.67 -18.22 -10.33
CA GLY A 308 -21.25 -18.08 -10.07
C GLY A 308 -21.00 -16.93 -9.11
N PHE A 309 -20.55 -17.25 -7.90
CA PHE A 309 -19.89 -16.29 -7.02
C PHE A 309 -18.40 -16.59 -7.02
N ALA A 310 -17.63 -15.60 -7.48
CA ALA A 310 -16.19 -15.57 -7.37
C ALA A 310 -15.81 -15.61 -5.88
N PHE A 311 -15.19 -16.71 -5.48
CA PHE A 311 -14.54 -16.87 -4.18
C PHE A 311 -13.28 -15.98 -4.17
N LYS A 312 -13.39 -14.71 -3.74
CA LYS A 312 -12.24 -13.95 -3.23
C LYS A 312 -12.10 -14.27 -1.74
N ARG A 313 -10.98 -14.90 -1.40
CA ARG A 313 -10.57 -15.18 -0.01
C ARG A 313 -10.33 -13.85 0.70
N SER A 314 -11.21 -13.52 1.65
CA SER A 314 -10.97 -12.51 2.68
C SER A 314 -10.29 -13.16 3.89
N TRP A 315 -9.16 -12.59 4.29
CA TRP A 315 -8.47 -12.72 5.58
C TRP A 315 -7.80 -11.36 5.75
N PHE A 316 -7.89 -10.59 6.83
CA PHE A 316 -8.16 -10.87 8.22
C PHE A 316 -9.63 -10.70 8.60
#